data_AF-A0A1I4GGU5-F1
#
_entry.id   AF-A0A1I4GGU5-F1
#
_cell.length_a   1.000
_cell.length_b   1.000
_cell.length_c   1.000
_cell.angle_alpha   90.00
_cell.angle_beta   90.00
_cell.angle_gamma   90.00
#
_symmetry.space_group_name_H-M   'P 1'
#
loop_
_entity.id
_entity.type
_entity.pdbx_description
1 polymer ?
#
loop_
_entity_poly.entity_id
_entity_poly.type
_entity_poly.pdbx_seq_one_letter_code
_entity_poly.pdbx_strand_id
1 'polypeptide(L)'
;MNQKEIKAIKKAISEETAFNIGYYAGLPAKLMENEYSFFAAMKEPAVGELLSAAAQKDAIGEFYNIFVTESIQHMNYSEFKEIAPYFFSYQKNEEEILAESIEVTRATYERFQRDATKLFEYEHPSKDLQALLQEVTTKTVSNENQAIAYNPLTEQLAVLENETDVEPFFEEGLITDYRKRASEKAQLADYLVNEVEAGQLQMFFKEAFLNHDLRDEYAGSMDTLEPLATAILEAHPEFEDNLSLIVFDTHGVAENGRQWDVENMLEQDLSIDEIYQIVKAAGYFTASKEEFLNLLYEPWANVGHSELVDYVTHELTNDYIEGLNEILALYDKELVTHTVRGYSQGDVWQLAYMIDKAQNPSLSAEMVKDYLEHEIGAYYRGSLTELAIYDKEGEVIDNYIVDRENFWNEEVAQVQLVTGNNGFIDIEQALKLEMLDHPLSRSELQEFVNSSQSERETFIKSREADENKGIAL
;
A
#
# COMPACT_ATOMS: atom_id res chain seq x y z
N MET A 1 -26.25 -44.70 -7.25
CA MET A 1 -27.08 -45.24 -6.15
C MET A 1 -27.47 -46.68 -6.44
N ASN A 2 -27.84 -47.45 -5.42
CA ASN A 2 -28.41 -48.78 -5.62
C ASN A 2 -29.89 -48.72 -6.07
N GLN A 3 -30.43 -49.83 -6.56
CA GLN A 3 -31.80 -49.89 -7.08
C GLN A 3 -32.86 -49.54 -6.03
N LYS A 4 -32.61 -49.82 -4.74
CA LYS A 4 -33.56 -49.55 -3.66
C LYS A 4 -33.69 -48.05 -3.40
N GLU A 5 -32.58 -47.33 -3.42
CA GLU A 5 -32.52 -45.88 -3.26
C GLU A 5 -33.22 -45.16 -4.42
N ILE A 6 -32.97 -45.56 -5.66
CA ILE A 6 -33.63 -44.97 -6.84
C ILE A 6 -35.16 -45.17 -6.77
N LYS A 7 -35.62 -46.35 -6.34
CA LYS A 7 -37.05 -46.60 -6.13
C LYS A 7 -37.65 -45.75 -5.00
N ALA A 8 -36.85 -45.43 -3.97
CA ALA A 8 -37.29 -44.56 -2.88
C ALA A 8 -37.53 -43.12 -3.37
N ILE A 9 -36.67 -42.59 -4.24
CA ILE A 9 -36.86 -41.26 -4.85
C ILE A 9 -38.17 -41.25 -5.67
N LYS A 10 -38.38 -42.24 -6.53
CA LYS A 10 -39.62 -42.33 -7.32
C LYS A 10 -40.86 -42.35 -6.43
N LYS A 11 -40.80 -43.13 -5.35
CA LYS A 11 -41.89 -43.24 -4.38
C LYS A 11 -42.16 -41.90 -3.69
N ALA A 12 -41.12 -41.20 -3.25
CA ALA A 12 -41.24 -39.90 -2.60
C ALA A 12 -41.88 -38.86 -3.55
N ILE A 13 -41.53 -38.86 -4.83
CA ILE A 13 -42.18 -37.99 -5.84
C ILE A 13 -43.67 -38.30 -5.98
N SER A 14 -44.07 -39.58 -5.94
CA SER A 14 -45.48 -39.97 -6.00
C SER A 14 -46.27 -39.62 -4.73
N GLU A 15 -45.62 -39.61 -3.56
CA GLU A 15 -46.27 -39.32 -2.27
C GLU A 15 -46.27 -37.83 -1.92
N GLU A 16 -45.21 -37.10 -2.28
CA GLU A 16 -44.96 -35.72 -1.85
C GLU A 16 -44.96 -34.72 -3.02
N THR A 17 -45.11 -35.17 -4.27
CA THR A 17 -45.00 -34.38 -5.52
C THR A 17 -43.57 -33.95 -5.88
N ALA A 18 -43.33 -33.69 -7.16
CA ALA A 18 -42.03 -33.26 -7.67
C ALA A 18 -41.58 -31.90 -7.09
N PHE A 19 -42.52 -31.03 -6.74
CA PHE A 19 -42.23 -29.73 -6.13
C PHE A 19 -41.55 -29.84 -4.76
N ASN A 20 -41.98 -30.77 -3.91
CA ASN A 20 -41.40 -30.94 -2.57
C ASN A 20 -40.05 -31.68 -2.60
N ILE A 21 -39.85 -32.57 -3.59
CA ILE A 21 -38.58 -33.29 -3.76
C ILE A 21 -37.52 -32.40 -4.43
N GLY A 22 -37.94 -31.49 -5.30
CA GLY A 22 -37.07 -30.61 -6.06
C GLY A 22 -36.36 -31.31 -7.23
N TYR A 23 -36.28 -30.62 -8.36
CA TYR A 23 -35.66 -31.11 -9.59
C TYR A 23 -34.96 -29.97 -10.35
N TYR A 24 -33.98 -30.32 -11.19
CA TYR A 24 -33.26 -29.36 -12.02
C TYR A 24 -34.13 -28.89 -13.21
N ALA A 25 -33.97 -27.62 -13.60
CA ALA A 25 -34.78 -26.96 -14.63
C ALA A 25 -34.78 -27.66 -16.02
N GLY A 26 -33.78 -28.51 -16.30
CA GLY A 26 -33.71 -29.29 -17.55
C GLY A 26 -34.65 -30.51 -17.59
N LEU A 27 -35.24 -30.92 -16.46
CA LEU A 27 -36.07 -32.13 -16.39
C LEU A 27 -37.36 -32.03 -17.24
N PRO A 28 -38.15 -30.94 -17.21
CA PRO A 28 -39.37 -30.85 -18.02
C PRO A 28 -39.08 -31.02 -19.52
N ALA A 29 -38.03 -30.39 -20.04
CA ALA A 29 -37.60 -30.57 -21.42
C ALA A 29 -37.23 -32.03 -21.72
N LYS A 30 -36.51 -32.68 -20.81
CA LYS A 30 -36.12 -34.09 -20.95
C LYS A 30 -37.32 -35.05 -20.93
N LEU A 31 -38.34 -34.74 -20.15
CA LEU A 31 -39.59 -35.50 -20.11
C LEU A 31 -40.41 -35.32 -21.39
N MET A 32 -40.39 -34.13 -21.98
CA MET A 32 -41.04 -33.85 -23.27
C MET A 32 -40.34 -34.56 -24.43
N GLU A 33 -39.01 -34.75 -24.38
CA GLU A 33 -38.27 -35.58 -25.34
C GLU A 33 -38.65 -37.06 -25.25
N ASN A 34 -39.07 -37.54 -24.08
CA ASN A 34 -39.56 -38.90 -23.89
C ASN A 34 -41.06 -38.97 -24.23
N GLU A 35 -41.34 -39.17 -25.52
CA GLU A 35 -42.69 -39.25 -26.07
C GLU A 35 -43.61 -40.19 -25.25
N TYR A 36 -43.11 -41.33 -24.78
CA TYR A 36 -43.92 -42.30 -24.05
C TYR A 36 -44.36 -41.78 -22.68
N SER A 37 -43.47 -41.18 -21.88
CA SER A 37 -43.84 -40.60 -20.59
C SER A 37 -44.74 -39.37 -20.72
N PHE A 38 -44.47 -38.55 -21.74
CA PHE A 38 -45.30 -37.39 -22.05
C PHE A 38 -46.73 -37.81 -22.40
N PHE A 39 -46.90 -38.76 -23.33
CA PHE A 39 -48.22 -39.26 -23.71
C PHE A 39 -48.91 -40.03 -22.57
N ALA A 40 -48.16 -40.73 -21.73
CA ALA A 40 -48.73 -41.44 -20.58
C ALA A 40 -49.33 -40.48 -19.55
N ALA A 41 -48.62 -39.41 -19.18
CA ALA A 41 -49.13 -38.37 -18.28
C ALA A 41 -50.34 -37.63 -18.87
N MET A 42 -50.31 -37.37 -20.17
CA MET A 42 -51.37 -36.63 -20.88
C MET A 42 -52.58 -37.49 -21.24
N LYS A 43 -52.53 -38.81 -21.04
CA LYS A 43 -53.63 -39.72 -21.36
C LYS A 43 -54.74 -39.67 -20.31
N GLU A 44 -54.42 -39.30 -19.07
CA GLU A 44 -55.39 -39.18 -17.99
C GLU A 44 -56.17 -37.85 -18.11
N PRO A 45 -57.49 -37.89 -18.37
CA PRO A 45 -58.27 -36.66 -18.62
C PRO A 45 -58.19 -35.65 -17.47
N ALA A 46 -58.10 -36.15 -16.22
CA ALA A 46 -57.96 -35.32 -15.03
C ALA A 46 -56.65 -34.52 -15.01
N VAL A 47 -55.55 -35.08 -15.53
CA VAL A 47 -54.25 -34.38 -15.60
C VAL A 47 -54.30 -33.25 -16.62
N GLY A 48 -54.95 -33.47 -17.77
CA GLY A 48 -55.17 -32.43 -18.77
C GLY A 48 -56.01 -31.26 -18.25
N GLU A 49 -57.04 -31.52 -17.45
CA GLU A 49 -57.84 -30.48 -16.79
C GLU A 49 -57.01 -29.68 -15.77
N LEU A 50 -56.21 -30.34 -14.95
CA LEU A 50 -55.33 -29.69 -13.96
C LEU A 50 -54.26 -28.82 -14.62
N LEU A 51 -53.61 -29.33 -15.67
CA LEU A 51 -52.62 -28.56 -16.45
C LEU A 51 -53.26 -27.36 -17.13
N SER A 52 -54.46 -27.52 -17.70
CA SER A 52 -55.20 -26.42 -18.33
C SER A 52 -55.60 -25.35 -17.31
N ALA A 53 -56.03 -25.76 -16.11
CA ALA A 53 -56.38 -24.83 -15.04
C ALA A 53 -55.16 -24.06 -14.51
N ALA A 54 -54.00 -24.72 -14.37
CA ALA A 54 -52.74 -24.08 -13.99
C ALA A 54 -52.28 -23.07 -15.06
N ALA A 55 -52.37 -23.44 -16.34
CA ALA A 55 -52.04 -22.56 -17.46
C ALA A 55 -52.95 -21.32 -17.55
N GLN A 56 -54.26 -21.48 -17.31
CA GLN A 56 -55.21 -20.36 -17.30
C GLN A 56 -54.96 -19.37 -16.16
N LYS A 57 -54.31 -19.80 -15.07
CA LYS A 57 -53.94 -18.96 -13.92
C LYS A 57 -52.52 -18.40 -14.01
N ASP A 58 -51.80 -18.65 -15.10
CA ASP A 58 -50.38 -18.32 -15.27
C ASP A 58 -49.48 -18.91 -14.17
N ALA A 59 -49.89 -20.05 -13.59
CA ALA A 59 -49.21 -20.71 -12.48
C ALA A 59 -48.17 -21.72 -13.00
N ILE A 60 -47.09 -21.21 -13.61
CA ILE A 60 -46.06 -22.01 -14.29
C ILE A 60 -45.44 -23.10 -13.37
N GLY A 61 -45.21 -22.76 -12.08
CA GLY A 61 -44.67 -23.72 -11.12
C GLY A 61 -45.64 -24.88 -10.81
N GLU A 62 -46.93 -24.60 -10.70
CA GLU A 62 -47.98 -25.61 -10.49
C GLU A 62 -48.11 -26.50 -11.74
N PHE A 63 -48.07 -25.88 -12.93
CA PHE A 63 -48.08 -26.59 -14.20
C PHE A 63 -46.94 -27.62 -14.29
N TYR A 64 -45.69 -27.20 -14.05
CA TYR A 64 -44.55 -28.12 -14.11
C TYR A 64 -44.58 -29.14 -12.99
N ASN A 65 -45.06 -28.80 -11.80
CA ASN A 65 -45.22 -29.78 -10.73
C ASN A 65 -46.17 -30.92 -11.12
N ILE A 66 -47.34 -30.59 -11.65
CA ILE A 66 -48.31 -31.58 -12.14
C ILE A 66 -47.68 -32.41 -13.25
N PHE A 67 -47.10 -31.76 -14.26
CA PHE A 67 -46.50 -32.43 -15.40
C PHE A 67 -45.39 -33.41 -15.02
N VAL A 68 -44.43 -32.98 -14.19
CA VAL A 68 -43.28 -33.81 -13.77
C VAL A 68 -43.74 -34.95 -12.87
N THR A 69 -44.63 -34.68 -11.90
CA THR A 69 -45.13 -35.69 -10.97
C THR A 69 -45.85 -36.81 -11.71
N GLU A 70 -46.78 -36.46 -12.61
CA GLU A 70 -47.59 -37.43 -13.36
C GLU A 70 -46.74 -38.22 -14.38
N SER A 71 -45.84 -37.54 -15.09
CA SER A 71 -44.90 -38.20 -16.02
C SER A 71 -44.10 -39.31 -15.33
N ILE A 72 -43.67 -39.07 -14.10
CA ILE A 72 -42.84 -40.00 -13.34
C ILE A 72 -43.65 -41.17 -12.80
N GLN A 73 -44.89 -40.95 -12.36
CA GLN A 73 -45.74 -42.02 -11.85
C GLN A 73 -45.85 -43.16 -12.87
N HIS A 74 -45.99 -42.82 -14.16
CA HIS A 74 -46.17 -43.78 -15.25
C HIS A 74 -44.88 -44.47 -15.74
N MET A 75 -43.70 -44.04 -15.29
CA MET A 75 -42.45 -44.65 -15.74
C MET A 75 -42.18 -46.01 -15.09
N ASN A 76 -41.58 -46.93 -15.84
CA ASN A 76 -40.97 -48.11 -15.25
C ASN A 76 -39.61 -47.78 -14.59
N TYR A 77 -39.00 -48.74 -13.91
CA TYR A 77 -37.73 -48.51 -13.22
C TYR A 77 -36.59 -48.13 -14.19
N SER A 78 -36.55 -48.71 -15.40
CA SER A 78 -35.50 -48.42 -16.38
C SER A 78 -35.61 -46.97 -16.87
N GLU A 79 -36.83 -46.54 -17.18
CA GLU A 79 -37.12 -45.16 -17.61
C GLU A 79 -36.82 -44.16 -16.49
N PHE A 80 -37.28 -44.43 -15.27
CA PHE A 80 -37.02 -43.55 -14.13
C PHE A 80 -35.52 -43.46 -13.81
N LYS A 81 -34.77 -44.56 -13.96
CA LYS A 81 -33.32 -44.57 -13.70
C LYS A 81 -32.57 -43.57 -14.59
N GLU A 82 -33.02 -43.34 -15.81
CA GLU A 82 -32.39 -42.39 -16.74
C GLU A 82 -32.60 -40.93 -16.33
N ILE A 83 -33.75 -40.61 -15.72
CA ILE A 83 -34.09 -39.25 -15.29
C ILE A 83 -33.84 -39.00 -13.80
N ALA A 84 -33.62 -40.04 -13.00
CA ALA A 84 -33.34 -39.92 -11.57
C ALA A 84 -32.22 -38.91 -11.25
N PRO A 85 -31.13 -38.78 -12.06
CA PRO A 85 -30.10 -37.76 -11.85
C PRO A 85 -30.58 -36.31 -11.88
N TYR A 86 -31.79 -36.06 -12.39
CA TYR A 86 -32.38 -34.72 -12.43
C TYR A 86 -33.10 -34.32 -11.13
N PHE A 87 -33.15 -35.20 -10.12
CA PHE A 87 -33.74 -34.91 -8.81
C PHE A 87 -32.69 -34.56 -7.78
N PHE A 88 -33.00 -33.61 -6.89
CA PHE A 88 -32.06 -33.18 -5.84
C PHE A 88 -31.74 -34.29 -4.84
N SER A 89 -32.66 -35.25 -4.67
CA SER A 89 -32.43 -36.42 -3.82
C SER A 89 -31.52 -37.49 -4.44
N TYR A 90 -31.05 -37.31 -5.68
CA TYR A 90 -30.16 -38.25 -6.35
C TYR A 90 -28.70 -37.98 -6.02
N GLN A 91 -28.02 -38.95 -5.42
CA GLN A 91 -26.59 -38.92 -5.13
C GLN A 91 -25.83 -39.66 -6.24
N LYS A 92 -24.97 -38.95 -6.96
CA LYS A 92 -24.10 -39.58 -7.98
C LYS A 92 -23.03 -40.45 -7.33
N ASN A 93 -22.72 -41.58 -7.94
CA ASN A 93 -21.59 -42.43 -7.52
C ASN A 93 -20.28 -41.86 -8.07
N GLU A 94 -19.12 -42.21 -7.49
CA GLU A 94 -17.80 -41.81 -8.02
C GLU A 94 -17.60 -42.20 -9.50
N GLU A 95 -18.16 -43.33 -9.94
CA GLU A 95 -18.13 -43.77 -11.35
C GLU A 95 -19.03 -42.93 -12.29
N GLU A 96 -20.02 -42.22 -11.74
CA GLU A 96 -20.96 -41.33 -12.47
C GLU A 96 -20.49 -39.87 -12.45
N ILE A 97 -19.47 -39.56 -11.67
CA ILE A 97 -18.76 -38.28 -11.68
C ILE A 97 -17.76 -38.32 -12.84
N LEU A 98 -18.20 -37.89 -14.03
CA LEU A 98 -17.32 -37.70 -15.21
C LEU A 98 -16.40 -36.48 -15.09
N ALA A 99 -16.36 -35.83 -13.92
CA ALA A 99 -15.46 -34.72 -13.69
C ALA A 99 -14.10 -35.29 -13.32
N GLU A 100 -13.20 -35.34 -14.30
CA GLU A 100 -11.77 -35.38 -14.01
C GLU A 100 -11.46 -34.18 -13.11
N SER A 101 -10.70 -34.40 -12.02
CA SER A 101 -10.17 -33.30 -11.24
C SER A 101 -9.42 -32.39 -12.19
N ILE A 102 -9.89 -31.16 -12.35
CA ILE A 102 -9.13 -30.20 -13.14
C ILE A 102 -7.83 -29.97 -12.40
N GLU A 103 -6.69 -30.32 -13.00
CA GLU A 103 -5.42 -29.86 -12.48
C GLU A 103 -5.46 -28.33 -12.49
N VAL A 104 -5.36 -27.75 -11.29
CA VAL A 104 -5.26 -26.30 -11.11
C VAL A 104 -3.87 -25.89 -11.54
N THR A 105 -3.65 -25.93 -12.85
CA THR A 105 -2.54 -25.23 -13.48
C THR A 105 -2.92 -23.75 -13.57
N ARG A 106 -1.91 -22.89 -13.60
CA ARG A 106 -2.10 -21.45 -13.78
C ARG A 106 -2.98 -21.12 -14.99
N ALA A 107 -2.80 -21.84 -16.10
CA ALA A 107 -3.60 -21.66 -17.31
C ALA A 107 -5.07 -22.04 -17.11
N THR A 108 -5.37 -23.07 -16.32
CA THR A 108 -6.74 -23.46 -16.00
C THR A 108 -7.39 -22.50 -15.02
N TYR A 109 -6.63 -21.97 -14.04
CA TYR A 109 -7.08 -20.92 -13.14
C TYR A 109 -7.43 -19.62 -13.89
N GLU A 110 -6.55 -19.14 -14.77
CA GLU A 110 -6.78 -17.95 -15.60
C GLU A 110 -7.94 -18.13 -16.59
N ARG A 111 -8.15 -19.36 -17.09
CA ARG A 111 -9.32 -19.70 -17.88
C ARG A 111 -10.59 -19.68 -17.02
N PHE A 112 -10.58 -20.26 -15.81
CA PHE A 112 -11.74 -20.20 -14.92
C PHE A 112 -12.07 -18.81 -14.44
N GLN A 113 -11.07 -17.94 -14.19
CA GLN A 113 -11.31 -16.52 -13.96
C GLN A 113 -12.04 -15.90 -15.14
N ARG A 114 -11.52 -16.04 -16.36
CA ARG A 114 -12.18 -15.49 -17.57
C ARG A 114 -13.57 -16.05 -17.82
N ASP A 115 -13.76 -17.35 -17.61
CA ASP A 115 -15.03 -18.02 -17.86
C ASP A 115 -16.05 -17.71 -16.74
N ALA A 116 -15.61 -17.54 -15.48
CA ALA A 116 -16.45 -17.12 -14.37
C ALA A 116 -16.92 -15.67 -14.54
N THR A 117 -16.06 -14.75 -14.99
CA THR A 117 -16.47 -13.37 -15.33
C THR A 117 -17.63 -13.38 -16.32
N LYS A 118 -17.56 -14.21 -17.37
CA LYS A 118 -18.63 -14.34 -18.38
C LYS A 118 -19.90 -15.07 -17.91
N LEU A 119 -19.82 -15.90 -16.88
CA LEU A 119 -20.95 -16.70 -16.37
C LEU A 119 -21.71 -15.99 -15.23
N PHE A 120 -21.06 -15.03 -14.57
CA PHE A 120 -21.65 -14.19 -13.51
C PHE A 120 -21.97 -12.76 -13.95
N GLU A 121 -21.69 -12.39 -15.21
CA GLU A 121 -22.33 -11.27 -15.89
C GLU A 121 -23.86 -11.54 -15.99
N TYR A 122 -24.59 -11.27 -14.90
CA TYR A 122 -25.92 -10.71 -15.05
C TYR A 122 -25.74 -9.47 -15.92
N GLU A 123 -26.33 -9.44 -17.13
CA GLU A 123 -26.45 -8.22 -17.92
C GLU A 123 -27.32 -7.23 -17.13
N HIS A 124 -26.71 -6.56 -16.16
CA HIS A 124 -27.18 -5.27 -15.71
C HIS A 124 -27.05 -4.33 -16.91
N PRO A 125 -28.09 -3.55 -17.26
CA PRO A 125 -27.92 -2.49 -18.23
C PRO A 125 -26.76 -1.61 -17.75
N SER A 126 -25.79 -1.35 -18.62
CA SER A 126 -24.66 -0.45 -18.32
C SER A 126 -25.21 0.84 -17.74
N LYS A 127 -24.75 1.23 -16.53
CA LYS A 127 -25.12 2.51 -15.95
C LYS A 127 -24.54 3.61 -16.84
N ASP A 128 -25.36 4.60 -17.18
CA ASP A 128 -24.84 5.83 -17.76
C ASP A 128 -23.93 6.54 -16.73
N LEU A 129 -23.00 7.36 -17.20
CA LEU A 129 -22.00 8.01 -16.34
C LEU A 129 -22.68 8.88 -15.27
N GLN A 130 -23.83 9.49 -15.57
CA GLN A 130 -24.59 10.26 -14.59
C GLN A 130 -25.12 9.40 -13.44
N ALA A 131 -25.66 8.22 -13.72
CA ALA A 131 -26.12 7.28 -12.71
C ALA A 131 -24.96 6.76 -11.86
N LEU A 132 -23.81 6.47 -12.48
CA LEU A 132 -22.59 6.06 -11.77
C LEU A 132 -22.08 7.17 -10.84
N LEU A 133 -21.96 8.41 -11.35
CA LEU A 133 -21.58 9.58 -10.56
C LEU A 133 -22.51 9.76 -9.36
N GLN A 134 -23.82 9.70 -9.58
CA GLN A 134 -24.80 9.85 -8.50
C GLN A 134 -24.64 8.74 -7.45
N GLU A 135 -24.50 7.49 -7.87
CA GLU A 135 -24.37 6.38 -6.93
C GLU A 135 -23.11 6.47 -6.06
N VAL A 136 -21.96 6.76 -6.67
CA VAL A 136 -20.67 6.75 -5.98
C VAL A 136 -20.50 7.99 -5.09
N THR A 137 -21.09 9.13 -5.46
CA THR A 137 -20.95 10.40 -4.72
C THR A 137 -22.11 10.75 -3.79
N THR A 138 -23.23 10.02 -3.81
CA THR A 138 -24.45 10.38 -3.03
C THR A 138 -25.13 9.23 -2.28
N LYS A 139 -24.43 8.11 -2.04
CA LYS A 139 -25.00 6.87 -1.49
C LYS A 139 -25.66 7.05 -0.10
N THR A 140 -26.99 7.23 -0.06
CA THR A 140 -27.91 7.28 1.12
C THR A 140 -27.65 8.35 2.19
N VAL A 141 -26.41 8.81 2.33
CA VAL A 141 -25.92 10.02 3.02
C VAL A 141 -24.85 10.58 2.08
N SER A 142 -24.80 11.90 1.87
CA SER A 142 -23.72 12.51 1.07
C SER A 142 -22.38 12.10 1.70
N ASN A 143 -21.62 11.23 1.02
CA ASN A 143 -20.27 10.86 1.43
C ASN A 143 -19.26 11.97 1.05
N GLU A 144 -19.67 12.98 0.26
CA GLU A 144 -18.81 14.07 -0.25
C GLU A 144 -17.62 13.58 -1.10
N ASN A 145 -17.70 12.34 -1.58
CA ASN A 145 -16.73 11.81 -2.52
C ASN A 145 -16.70 12.66 -3.78
N GLN A 146 -15.49 12.92 -4.29
CA GLN A 146 -15.30 13.77 -5.45
C GLN A 146 -14.86 12.93 -6.65
N ALA A 147 -15.75 12.79 -7.63
CA ALA A 147 -15.37 12.26 -8.93
C ALA A 147 -14.47 13.26 -9.66
N ILE A 148 -13.27 12.84 -10.03
CA ILE A 148 -12.23 13.74 -10.54
C ILE A 148 -11.75 13.41 -11.95
N ALA A 149 -11.90 12.16 -12.41
CA ALA A 149 -11.59 11.80 -13.78
C ALA A 149 -12.38 10.57 -14.25
N TYR A 150 -12.55 10.43 -15.56
CA TYR A 150 -13.22 9.29 -16.18
C TYR A 150 -12.43 8.76 -17.36
N ASN A 151 -12.37 7.44 -17.52
CA ASN A 151 -11.72 6.79 -18.66
C ASN A 151 -12.78 6.24 -19.62
N PRO A 152 -13.06 6.89 -20.76
CA PRO A 152 -14.09 6.43 -21.69
C PRO A 152 -13.69 5.18 -22.50
N LEU A 153 -12.42 4.74 -22.44
CA LEU A 153 -11.97 3.53 -23.12
C LEU A 153 -12.25 2.26 -22.30
N THR A 154 -12.23 2.40 -20.97
CA THR A 154 -12.42 1.31 -20.01
C THR A 154 -13.68 1.47 -19.16
N GLU A 155 -14.39 2.58 -19.32
CA GLU A 155 -15.59 2.94 -18.56
C GLU A 155 -15.33 3.02 -17.04
N GLN A 156 -14.13 3.48 -16.67
CA GLN A 156 -13.69 3.58 -15.27
C GLN A 156 -13.81 4.99 -14.72
N LEU A 157 -14.24 5.13 -13.48
CA LEU A 157 -14.38 6.40 -12.77
C LEU A 157 -13.36 6.52 -11.64
N ALA A 158 -12.56 7.58 -11.64
CA ALA A 158 -11.63 7.91 -10.57
C ALA A 158 -12.30 8.85 -9.56
N VAL A 159 -12.30 8.47 -8.29
CA VAL A 159 -12.99 9.17 -7.21
C VAL A 159 -12.04 9.36 -6.03
N LEU A 160 -11.95 10.59 -5.53
CA LEU A 160 -11.34 10.87 -4.23
C LEU A 160 -12.40 10.62 -3.15
N GLU A 161 -12.17 9.59 -2.35
CA GLU A 161 -13.01 9.24 -1.21
C GLU A 161 -12.88 10.30 -0.12
N ASN A 162 -13.96 10.71 0.53
CA ASN A 162 -13.89 11.63 1.67
C ASN A 162 -13.75 10.86 2.99
N GLU A 163 -12.90 9.86 3.00
CA GLU A 163 -12.64 9.06 4.19
C GLU A 163 -11.65 9.79 5.10
N THR A 164 -12.04 10.01 6.36
CA THR A 164 -11.24 10.78 7.32
C THR A 164 -10.23 9.93 8.08
N ASP A 165 -10.33 8.61 7.96
CA ASP A 165 -9.62 7.64 8.81
C ASP A 165 -8.57 6.82 8.02
N VAL A 166 -8.09 7.36 6.89
CA VAL A 166 -7.02 6.73 6.10
C VAL A 166 -5.73 6.74 6.91
N GLU A 167 -5.19 5.56 7.19
CA GLU A 167 -3.91 5.40 7.88
C GLU A 167 -2.77 5.28 6.85
N PRO A 168 -1.64 5.99 7.04
CA PRO A 168 -0.49 5.82 6.18
C PRO A 168 0.20 4.49 6.47
N PHE A 169 0.95 4.00 5.49
CA PHE A 169 1.84 2.87 5.70
C PHE A 169 3.10 3.33 6.44
N PHE A 170 3.22 2.96 7.71
CA PHE A 170 4.42 3.24 8.49
C PHE A 170 5.54 2.25 8.15
N GLU A 171 6.45 2.67 7.27
CA GLU A 171 7.64 1.90 6.93
C GLU A 171 8.60 1.73 8.12
N GLU A 172 9.34 0.61 8.15
CA GLU A 172 10.30 0.26 9.21
C GLU A 172 11.41 1.31 9.37
N GLY A 173 11.80 1.97 8.29
CA GLY A 173 12.82 3.03 8.31
C GLY A 173 12.34 4.36 8.89
N LEU A 174 11.03 4.57 9.12
CA LEU A 174 10.51 5.83 9.66
C LEU A 174 10.87 5.97 11.15
N ILE A 175 11.56 7.07 11.48
CA ILE A 175 12.02 7.34 12.84
C ILE A 175 10.98 8.16 13.63
N THR A 176 10.45 9.20 12.98
CA THR A 176 9.62 10.24 13.63
C THR A 176 8.14 9.92 13.55
N ASP A 177 7.47 9.94 14.70
CA ASP A 177 6.03 9.73 14.85
C ASP A 177 5.44 10.80 15.77
N TYR A 178 4.55 11.65 15.24
CA TYR A 178 3.89 12.73 15.99
C TYR A 178 2.97 12.23 17.12
N ARG A 179 2.58 10.95 17.10
CA ARG A 179 1.77 10.33 18.17
C ARG A 179 2.61 10.06 19.41
N LYS A 180 3.94 10.03 19.28
CA LYS A 180 4.85 9.91 20.43
C LYS A 180 4.97 11.26 21.14
N ARG A 181 5.17 11.20 22.46
CA ARG A 181 5.32 12.40 23.31
C ARG A 181 6.67 13.10 23.15
N ALA A 182 7.69 12.37 22.70
CA ALA A 182 9.02 12.91 22.48
C ALA A 182 9.02 13.81 21.23
N SER A 183 9.78 14.91 21.26
CA SER A 183 9.98 15.74 20.07
C SER A 183 10.63 14.94 18.94
N GLU A 184 10.45 15.35 17.70
CA GLU A 184 11.04 14.69 16.53
C GLU A 184 12.57 14.63 16.64
N LYS A 185 13.16 15.70 17.18
CA LYS A 185 14.59 15.77 17.48
C LYS A 185 15.02 14.73 18.52
N ALA A 186 14.24 14.55 19.59
CA ALA A 186 14.52 13.54 20.61
C ALA A 186 14.30 12.11 20.10
N GLN A 187 13.31 11.89 19.23
CA GLN A 187 13.09 10.59 18.57
C GLN A 187 14.26 10.23 17.65
N LEU A 188 14.78 11.20 16.89
CA LEU A 188 15.98 11.00 16.09
C LEU A 188 17.21 10.72 16.96
N ALA A 189 17.41 11.48 18.03
CA ALA A 189 18.50 11.25 18.97
C ALA A 189 18.44 9.84 19.58
N ASP A 190 17.27 9.42 20.05
CA ASP A 190 17.01 8.09 20.60
C ASP A 190 17.35 6.98 19.59
N TYR A 191 16.90 7.13 18.34
CA TYR A 191 17.24 6.19 17.27
C TYR A 191 18.75 6.09 17.06
N LEU A 192 19.45 7.22 16.97
CA LEU A 192 20.89 7.23 16.74
C LEU A 192 21.68 6.65 17.90
N VAL A 193 21.27 6.90 19.15
CA VAL A 193 21.89 6.29 20.34
C VAL A 193 21.69 4.78 20.35
N ASN A 194 20.53 4.27 19.95
CA ASN A 194 20.32 2.83 19.79
C ASN A 194 21.25 2.22 18.72
N GLU A 195 21.49 2.92 17.61
CA GLU A 195 22.44 2.49 16.57
C GLU A 195 23.92 2.55 17.04
N VAL A 196 24.23 3.47 17.97
CA VAL A 196 25.53 3.52 18.67
C VAL A 196 25.71 2.32 19.59
N GLU A 197 24.70 1.99 20.39
CA GLU A 197 24.72 0.84 21.30
C GLU A 197 24.80 -0.48 20.54
N ALA A 198 24.20 -0.54 19.34
CA ALA A 198 24.36 -1.64 18.39
C ALA A 198 25.77 -1.73 17.78
N GLY A 199 26.65 -0.76 18.06
CA GLY A 199 28.05 -0.70 17.62
C GLY A 199 28.25 -0.12 16.22
N GLN A 200 27.18 0.30 15.53
CA GLN A 200 27.26 0.76 14.13
C GLN A 200 27.70 2.23 14.02
N LEU A 201 27.33 3.06 15.00
CA LEU A 201 27.67 4.49 14.99
C LEU A 201 28.66 4.90 16.08
N GLN A 202 29.21 3.93 16.82
CA GLN A 202 30.00 4.18 18.02
C GLN A 202 31.18 5.14 17.78
N MET A 203 31.87 5.04 16.63
CA MET A 203 33.00 5.92 16.29
C MET A 203 32.60 7.37 16.02
N PHE A 204 31.45 7.62 15.38
CA PHE A 204 31.00 9.00 15.13
C PHE A 204 30.63 9.71 16.42
N PHE A 205 29.88 9.02 17.28
CA PHE A 205 29.44 9.57 18.55
C PHE A 205 30.61 9.78 19.50
N LYS A 206 31.63 8.90 19.49
CA LYS A 206 32.91 9.12 20.16
C LYS A 206 33.53 10.47 19.80
N GLU A 207 33.64 10.76 18.51
CA GLU A 207 34.27 11.99 18.01
C GLU A 207 33.43 13.24 18.29
N ALA A 208 32.12 13.18 18.01
CA ALA A 208 31.19 14.27 18.29
C ALA A 208 31.15 14.62 19.78
N PHE A 209 31.06 13.60 20.63
CA PHE A 209 30.98 13.74 22.07
C PHE A 209 32.24 14.37 22.65
N LEU A 210 33.42 13.85 22.29
CA LEU A 210 34.70 14.42 22.74
C LEU A 210 34.83 15.90 22.32
N ASN A 211 34.39 16.27 21.13
CA ASN A 211 34.40 17.67 20.70
C ASN A 211 33.50 18.59 21.55
N HIS A 212 32.42 18.09 22.17
CA HIS A 212 31.53 18.91 23.01
C HIS A 212 31.92 18.92 24.48
N ASP A 213 32.25 17.78 25.11
CA ASP A 213 32.68 17.79 26.52
C ASP A 213 33.95 18.61 26.69
N LEU A 214 34.88 18.53 25.72
CA LEU A 214 36.06 19.37 25.70
C LEU A 214 35.73 20.87 25.47
N ARG A 215 34.52 21.21 25.02
CA ARG A 215 34.05 22.60 24.90
C ARG A 215 33.26 23.08 26.12
N ASP A 216 32.46 22.21 26.74
CA ASP A 216 31.55 22.57 27.85
C ASP A 216 32.18 22.37 29.25
N GLU A 217 33.05 21.37 29.45
CA GLU A 217 33.69 21.10 30.76
C GLU A 217 34.84 22.08 31.11
N TYR A 218 35.25 22.93 30.17
CA TYR A 218 36.17 24.06 30.44
C TYR A 218 35.55 25.16 31.34
N ALA A 219 34.28 25.00 31.73
CA ALA A 219 33.65 25.83 32.76
C ALA A 219 33.78 25.28 34.20
N GLY A 220 34.30 24.06 34.46
CA GLY A 220 34.18 23.54 35.83
C GLY A 220 35.00 22.36 36.37
N SER A 221 35.74 21.55 35.61
CA SER A 221 36.37 20.36 36.21
C SER A 221 37.66 19.92 35.49
N MET A 222 38.79 20.05 36.17
CA MET A 222 40.13 19.62 35.73
C MET A 222 40.42 18.12 35.98
N ASP A 223 39.46 17.34 36.50
CA ASP A 223 39.70 16.00 37.03
C ASP A 223 39.54 14.86 35.99
N THR A 224 39.08 15.14 34.76
CA THR A 224 38.70 14.11 33.76
C THR A 224 39.84 13.67 32.81
N LEU A 225 40.98 14.38 32.78
CA LEU A 225 42.11 14.10 31.86
C LEU A 225 43.25 13.26 32.48
N GLU A 226 43.29 13.11 33.81
CA GLU A 226 44.29 12.32 34.54
C GLU A 226 44.26 10.81 34.17
N PRO A 227 43.07 10.17 34.00
CA PRO A 227 42.99 8.79 33.55
C PRO A 227 43.48 8.59 32.11
N LEU A 228 43.30 9.59 31.24
CA LEU A 228 43.73 9.54 29.84
C LEU A 228 45.26 9.55 29.72
N ALA A 229 45.91 10.46 30.45
CA ALA A 229 47.37 10.52 30.51
C ALA A 229 47.95 9.19 31.04
N THR A 230 47.29 8.61 32.04
CA THR A 230 47.67 7.32 32.63
C THR A 230 47.49 6.17 31.64
N ALA A 231 46.37 6.08 30.93
CA ALA A 231 46.09 5.02 29.96
C ALA A 231 47.03 5.06 28.74
N ILE A 232 47.41 6.27 28.27
CA ILE A 232 48.39 6.44 27.20
C ILE A 232 49.77 5.96 27.64
N LEU A 233 50.19 6.27 28.88
CA LEU A 233 51.46 5.82 29.45
C LEU A 233 51.50 4.31 29.71
N GLU A 234 50.38 3.71 30.13
CA GLU A 234 50.26 2.26 30.33
C GLU A 234 50.28 1.48 29.01
N ALA A 235 49.63 2.00 27.96
CA ALA A 235 49.60 1.39 26.64
C ALA A 235 50.92 1.58 25.87
N HIS A 236 51.62 2.69 26.11
CA HIS A 236 52.83 3.08 25.39
C HIS A 236 53.91 3.66 26.32
N PRO A 237 54.62 2.80 27.08
CA PRO A 237 55.63 3.21 28.05
C PRO A 237 56.81 3.96 27.42
N GLU A 238 57.07 3.78 26.12
CA GLU A 238 58.10 4.50 25.36
C GLU A 238 57.92 6.02 25.33
N PHE A 239 56.74 6.52 25.73
CA PHE A 239 56.45 7.94 25.81
C PHE A 239 56.71 8.54 27.20
N GLU A 240 57.13 7.76 28.20
CA GLU A 240 57.44 8.22 29.57
C GLU A 240 58.46 9.38 29.58
N ASP A 241 59.46 9.35 28.68
CA ASP A 241 60.50 10.39 28.56
C ASP A 241 60.04 11.65 27.76
N ASN A 242 58.93 11.59 27.02
CA ASN A 242 58.38 12.70 26.21
C ASN A 242 57.10 13.31 26.80
N LEU A 243 56.41 12.61 27.71
CA LEU A 243 55.15 13.01 28.35
C LEU A 243 55.33 13.55 29.77
N SER A 244 56.56 13.95 30.16
CA SER A 244 56.86 14.42 31.52
C SER A 244 56.22 15.76 31.91
N LEU A 245 55.16 16.20 31.23
CA LEU A 245 54.38 17.38 31.59
C LEU A 245 52.88 17.25 31.24
N ILE A 246 52.29 16.07 31.46
CA ILE A 246 50.84 15.95 31.74
C ILE A 246 50.69 15.54 33.22
N VAL A 247 51.30 16.33 34.10
CA VAL A 247 51.04 16.33 35.53
C VAL A 247 51.10 17.78 35.96
N PHE A 248 50.01 18.27 36.55
CA PHE A 248 49.85 19.60 37.11
C PHE A 248 51.09 20.05 37.90
N ASP A 249 51.95 20.89 37.31
CA ASP A 249 52.94 21.63 38.07
C ASP A 249 52.43 23.04 38.34
N THR A 250 51.63 23.17 39.40
CA THR A 250 51.65 24.42 40.13
C THR A 250 53.05 24.53 40.76
N HIS A 251 53.90 25.37 40.15
CA HIS A 251 55.24 25.80 40.60
C HIS A 251 56.45 25.21 39.86
N GLY A 252 56.53 25.51 38.57
CA GLY A 252 57.64 26.32 38.06
C GLY A 252 58.98 25.64 37.76
N VAL A 253 59.24 25.65 36.45
CA VAL A 253 60.53 25.79 35.73
C VAL A 253 61.25 24.50 35.34
N ALA A 254 61.16 24.18 34.05
CA ALA A 254 62.27 23.62 33.29
C ALA A 254 62.40 24.32 31.92
N GLU A 255 63.56 24.93 31.71
CA GLU A 255 64.01 25.48 30.43
C GLU A 255 64.28 24.33 29.42
N ASN A 256 63.85 24.56 28.17
CA ASN A 256 64.25 23.87 26.94
C ASN A 256 63.49 22.59 26.56
N GLY A 257 62.35 22.77 25.90
CA GLY A 257 61.70 21.75 25.07
C GLY A 257 60.33 22.25 24.67
N ARG A 258 59.96 22.18 23.39
CA ARG A 258 58.64 22.66 22.93
C ARG A 258 57.55 21.78 23.56
N GLN A 259 56.90 22.31 24.58
CA GLN A 259 55.71 21.77 25.21
C GLN A 259 54.53 21.97 24.25
N TRP A 260 53.94 20.89 23.74
CA TRP A 260 52.67 20.94 23.02
C TRP A 260 51.67 20.24 23.91
N ASP A 261 50.98 21.06 24.66
CA ASP A 261 49.94 20.66 25.57
C ASP A 261 48.66 20.43 24.74
N VAL A 262 48.09 19.23 24.82
CA VAL A 262 46.76 18.99 24.23
C VAL A 262 45.76 19.99 24.83
N GLU A 263 45.95 20.42 26.08
CA GLU A 263 45.19 21.49 26.72
C GLU A 263 45.34 22.85 25.99
N ASN A 264 46.54 23.23 25.53
CA ASN A 264 46.75 24.48 24.76
C ASN A 264 46.23 24.39 23.31
N MET A 265 46.08 23.16 22.78
CA MET A 265 45.49 22.91 21.47
C MET A 265 43.95 22.95 21.54
N LEU A 266 43.38 22.48 22.65
CA LEU A 266 41.96 22.59 22.97
C LEU A 266 41.54 24.03 23.31
N GLU A 267 42.40 24.80 23.99
CA GLU A 267 42.23 26.26 24.17
C GLU A 267 42.23 27.05 22.85
N GLN A 268 42.68 26.44 21.74
CA GLN A 268 42.65 27.01 20.39
C GLN A 268 41.43 26.57 19.56
N ASP A 269 40.45 25.92 20.19
CA ASP A 269 39.19 25.50 19.56
C ASP A 269 39.38 24.45 18.44
N LEU A 270 40.49 23.69 18.51
CA LEU A 270 40.81 22.62 17.56
C LEU A 270 39.92 21.40 17.78
N SER A 271 39.38 20.87 16.69
CA SER A 271 38.64 19.61 16.68
C SER A 271 39.54 18.40 16.99
N ILE A 272 38.93 17.31 17.47
CA ILE A 272 39.60 16.03 17.68
C ILE A 272 40.32 15.52 16.41
N ASP A 273 39.78 15.78 15.22
CA ASP A 273 40.45 15.40 13.97
C ASP A 273 41.73 16.22 13.76
N GLU A 274 41.70 17.54 14.02
CA GLU A 274 42.90 18.39 13.95
C GLU A 274 43.95 17.96 14.97
N ILE A 275 43.52 17.61 16.18
CA ILE A 275 44.40 17.06 17.21
C ILE A 275 45.03 15.75 16.74
N TYR A 276 44.24 14.81 16.22
CA TYR A 276 44.75 13.54 15.68
C TYR A 276 45.79 13.77 14.59
N GLN A 277 45.52 14.67 13.63
CA GLN A 277 46.47 14.95 12.54
C GLN A 277 47.77 15.57 13.06
N ILE A 278 47.71 16.45 14.06
CA ILE A 278 48.90 17.10 14.62
C ILE A 278 49.75 16.07 15.39
N VAL A 279 49.14 15.24 16.24
CA VAL A 279 49.84 14.20 17.00
C VAL A 279 50.46 13.16 16.06
N LYS A 280 49.76 12.78 15.00
CA LYS A 280 50.24 11.87 13.95
C LYS A 280 51.39 12.47 13.15
N ALA A 281 51.27 13.71 12.70
CA ALA A 281 52.30 14.40 11.91
C ALA A 281 53.59 14.64 12.72
N ALA A 282 53.46 14.77 14.04
CA ALA A 282 54.59 14.91 14.95
C ALA A 282 55.28 13.56 15.29
N GLY A 283 54.72 12.42 14.85
CA GLY A 283 55.29 11.09 15.02
C GLY A 283 55.07 10.49 16.42
N TYR A 284 54.21 11.09 17.24
CA TYR A 284 53.92 10.63 18.61
C TYR A 284 52.80 9.60 18.68
N PHE A 285 52.04 9.41 17.59
CA PHE A 285 50.98 8.41 17.54
C PHE A 285 50.96 7.75 16.16
N THR A 286 51.25 6.45 16.13
CA THR A 286 51.29 5.65 14.89
C THR A 286 50.04 4.82 14.67
N ALA A 287 49.15 4.81 15.66
CA ALA A 287 47.92 4.04 15.66
C ALA A 287 46.84 4.69 14.77
N SER A 288 45.82 3.90 14.45
CA SER A 288 44.68 4.34 13.65
C SER A 288 43.88 5.43 14.38
N LYS A 289 43.07 6.20 13.64
CA LYS A 289 42.16 7.19 14.26
C LYS A 289 41.19 6.51 15.23
N GLU A 290 40.79 5.27 14.93
CA GLU A 290 39.94 4.46 15.80
C GLU A 290 40.64 4.12 17.13
N GLU A 291 41.90 3.69 17.08
CA GLU A 291 42.70 3.42 18.27
C GLU A 291 42.92 4.70 19.10
N PHE A 292 43.13 5.85 18.45
CA PHE A 292 43.21 7.15 19.10
C PHE A 292 41.92 7.52 19.83
N LEU A 293 40.78 7.39 19.16
CA LEU A 293 39.46 7.66 19.75
C LEU A 293 39.13 6.69 20.89
N ASN A 294 39.51 5.41 20.77
CA ASN A 294 39.29 4.42 21.83
C ASN A 294 40.10 4.71 23.09
N LEU A 295 41.34 5.19 22.95
CA LEU A 295 42.15 5.68 24.07
C LEU A 295 41.50 6.86 24.79
N LEU A 296 40.86 7.75 24.03
CA LEU A 296 40.15 8.92 24.56
C LEU A 296 38.82 8.57 25.25
N TYR A 297 38.29 7.36 25.05
CA TYR A 297 36.90 7.02 25.37
C TYR A 297 36.70 6.02 26.54
N GLU A 298 37.76 5.65 27.27
CA GLU A 298 37.67 4.77 28.46
C GLU A 298 36.65 5.21 29.55
N PRO A 299 36.33 6.51 29.76
CA PRO A 299 35.34 6.91 30.79
C PRO A 299 33.87 6.55 30.50
N TRP A 300 33.51 6.14 29.28
CA TRP A 300 32.14 6.22 28.77
C TRP A 300 31.31 4.94 28.86
N ALA A 301 31.87 3.84 29.40
CA ALA A 301 31.10 2.63 29.66
C ALA A 301 29.96 2.82 30.69
N ASN A 302 29.88 3.98 31.34
CA ASN A 302 28.97 4.27 32.45
C ASN A 302 27.96 5.40 32.19
N VAL A 303 27.97 6.05 31.01
CA VAL A 303 26.97 7.08 30.70
C VAL A 303 25.65 6.40 30.34
N GLY A 304 24.58 6.80 31.01
CA GLY A 304 23.25 6.24 30.81
C GLY A 304 22.67 6.64 29.46
N HIS A 305 21.89 5.74 28.87
CA HIS A 305 21.18 5.97 27.60
C HIS A 305 20.47 7.33 27.53
N SER A 306 19.75 7.72 28.59
CA SER A 306 19.02 9.01 28.65
C SER A 306 19.94 10.22 28.53
N GLU A 307 21.15 10.15 29.10
CA GLU A 307 22.12 11.26 29.08
C GLU A 307 22.71 11.41 27.67
N LEU A 308 22.95 10.29 26.99
CA LEU A 308 23.34 10.28 25.58
C LEU A 308 22.22 10.84 24.69
N VAL A 309 20.97 10.43 24.89
CA VAL A 309 19.85 10.97 24.10
C VAL A 309 19.69 12.48 24.28
N ASP A 310 19.80 12.97 25.52
CA ASP A 310 19.74 14.41 25.81
C ASP A 310 20.90 15.17 25.12
N TYR A 311 22.10 14.62 25.18
CA TYR A 311 23.28 15.17 24.50
C TYR A 311 23.08 15.29 22.99
N VAL A 312 22.73 14.18 22.35
CA VAL A 312 22.52 14.12 20.90
C VAL A 312 21.38 15.04 20.47
N THR A 313 20.34 15.15 21.30
CA THR A 313 19.24 16.09 21.08
C THR A 313 19.71 17.55 21.08
N HIS A 314 20.74 17.94 21.83
CA HIS A 314 21.28 19.31 21.79
C HIS A 314 22.09 19.53 20.50
N GLU A 315 22.99 18.60 20.18
CA GLU A 315 23.97 18.72 19.09
C GLU A 315 23.42 18.51 17.68
N LEU A 316 22.27 17.86 17.54
CA LEU A 316 21.63 17.65 16.24
C LEU A 316 21.35 18.99 15.53
N THR A 317 22.22 19.32 14.57
CA THR A 317 22.15 20.45 13.65
C THR A 317 22.23 19.95 12.21
N ASN A 318 21.95 20.79 11.21
CA ASN A 318 22.03 20.36 9.80
C ASN A 318 23.45 19.92 9.42
N ASP A 319 24.47 20.67 9.86
CA ASP A 319 25.88 20.34 9.62
C ASP A 319 26.25 19.00 10.26
N TYR A 320 25.66 18.69 11.43
CA TYR A 320 25.83 17.41 12.12
C TYR A 320 25.19 16.24 11.33
N ILE A 321 24.03 16.45 10.71
CA ILE A 321 23.35 15.45 9.88
C ILE A 321 24.16 15.14 8.62
N GLU A 322 24.77 16.14 7.98
CA GLU A 322 25.63 15.93 6.81
C GLU A 322 26.85 15.07 7.17
N GLY A 323 27.57 15.42 8.26
CA GLY A 323 28.71 14.61 8.74
C GLY A 323 28.31 13.20 9.18
N LEU A 324 27.13 13.04 9.78
CA LEU A 324 26.60 11.73 10.15
C LEU A 324 26.36 10.84 8.92
N ASN A 325 25.86 11.41 7.82
CA ASN A 325 25.62 10.66 6.58
C ASN A 325 26.90 10.14 5.92
N GLU A 326 28.02 10.84 6.06
CA GLU A 326 29.32 10.34 5.58
C GLU A 326 29.72 9.04 6.29
N ILE A 327 29.36 8.90 7.57
CA ILE A 327 29.69 7.71 8.36
C ILE A 327 28.66 6.62 8.18
N LEU A 328 27.37 6.96 8.13
CA LEU A 328 26.31 6.01 7.78
C LEU A 328 26.57 5.33 6.42
N ALA A 329 27.14 6.07 5.46
CA ALA A 329 27.52 5.51 4.16
C ALA A 329 28.56 4.36 4.26
N LEU A 330 29.39 4.32 5.30
CA LEU A 330 30.31 3.21 5.56
C LEU A 330 29.59 1.91 5.93
N TYR A 331 28.32 2.01 6.34
CA TYR A 331 27.46 0.91 6.78
C TYR A 331 26.29 0.68 5.81
N ASP A 332 26.37 1.20 4.59
CA ASP A 332 25.28 1.14 3.60
C ASP A 332 23.97 1.78 4.10
N LYS A 333 24.07 2.78 4.99
CA LYS A 333 22.92 3.53 5.52
C LYS A 333 22.91 4.99 5.04
N GLU A 334 21.74 5.61 5.05
CA GLU A 334 21.56 7.04 4.75
C GLU A 334 20.36 7.60 5.55
N LEU A 335 20.61 8.62 6.36
CA LEU A 335 19.59 9.38 7.07
C LEU A 335 19.02 10.46 6.16
N VAL A 336 17.72 10.40 5.93
CA VAL A 336 16.96 11.40 5.18
C VAL A 336 16.07 12.17 6.14
N THR A 337 16.19 13.49 6.15
CA THR A 337 15.30 14.38 6.88
C THR A 337 14.48 15.23 5.93
N HIS A 338 13.25 15.53 6.30
CA HIS A 338 12.33 16.34 5.50
C HIS A 338 11.43 17.21 6.37
N THR A 339 11.27 18.48 6.00
CA THR A 339 10.42 19.42 6.73
C THR A 339 9.04 19.51 6.09
N VAL A 340 8.02 19.04 6.80
CA VAL A 340 6.62 19.17 6.38
C VAL A 340 6.02 20.41 7.04
N ARG A 341 5.30 21.24 6.28
CA ARG A 341 4.57 22.41 6.79
C ARG A 341 3.07 22.18 6.70
N GLY A 342 2.35 22.47 7.78
CA GLY A 342 0.90 22.37 7.84
C GLY A 342 0.16 23.61 7.31
N TYR A 343 -1.17 23.49 7.20
CA TYR A 343 -2.05 24.55 6.66
C TYR A 343 -2.34 25.69 7.64
N SER A 344 -2.23 25.44 8.95
CA SER A 344 -2.42 26.45 9.99
C SER A 344 -1.12 27.19 10.29
N GLN A 345 -1.22 28.45 10.74
CA GLN A 345 -0.04 29.28 11.01
C GLN A 345 0.84 28.68 12.11
N GLY A 346 1.94 28.04 11.71
CA GLY A 346 3.02 27.60 12.59
C GLY A 346 3.27 26.10 12.64
N ASP A 347 2.41 25.28 12.03
CA ASP A 347 2.58 23.83 12.04
C ASP A 347 3.77 23.43 11.15
N VAL A 348 4.80 22.87 11.77
CA VAL A 348 6.01 22.40 11.10
C VAL A 348 6.45 21.11 11.77
N TRP A 349 6.59 20.05 11.00
CA TRP A 349 7.10 18.76 11.45
C TRP A 349 8.44 18.49 10.78
N GLN A 350 9.39 17.99 11.56
CA GLN A 350 10.67 17.51 11.04
C GLN A 350 10.64 16.00 11.01
N LEU A 351 10.50 15.44 9.82
CA LEU A 351 10.43 14.00 9.64
C LEU A 351 11.83 13.44 9.38
N ALA A 352 12.08 12.23 9.86
CA ALA A 352 13.34 11.53 9.63
C ALA A 352 13.10 10.06 9.29
N TYR A 353 13.92 9.55 8.38
CA TYR A 353 13.88 8.18 7.89
C TYR A 353 15.30 7.64 7.69
N MET A 354 15.55 6.39 8.07
CA MET A 354 16.81 5.70 7.83
C MET A 354 16.67 4.73 6.64
N ILE A 355 17.38 5.03 5.55
CA ILE A 355 17.55 4.09 4.44
C ILE A 355 18.62 3.08 4.83
N ASP A 356 18.29 1.80 4.74
CA ASP A 356 19.26 0.69 4.73
C ASP A 356 19.39 0.20 3.29
N LYS A 357 20.48 0.55 2.60
CA LYS A 357 20.74 0.21 1.19
C LYS A 357 21.06 -1.28 1.01
N ALA A 358 21.48 -1.97 2.06
CA ALA A 358 21.67 -3.41 2.02
C ALA A 358 20.31 -4.14 1.96
N GLN A 359 19.30 -3.62 2.67
CA GLN A 359 17.94 -4.15 2.64
C GLN A 359 17.12 -3.66 1.44
N ASN A 360 17.25 -2.36 1.11
CA ASN A 360 16.44 -1.69 0.10
C ASN A 360 17.31 -0.92 -0.91
N PRO A 361 18.04 -1.62 -1.81
CA PRO A 361 19.02 -1.01 -2.72
C PRO A 361 18.41 -0.08 -3.78
N SER A 362 17.10 -0.16 -4.01
CA SER A 362 16.38 0.70 -4.97
C SER A 362 15.75 1.92 -4.32
N LEU A 363 15.72 2.01 -2.99
CA LEU A 363 15.15 3.14 -2.28
C LEU A 363 16.15 4.31 -2.31
N SER A 364 15.71 5.45 -2.82
CA SER A 364 16.52 6.67 -2.93
C SER A 364 16.03 7.74 -1.97
N ALA A 365 16.91 8.69 -1.63
CA ALA A 365 16.53 9.83 -0.79
C ALA A 365 15.37 10.66 -1.37
N GLU A 366 15.23 10.72 -2.70
CA GLU A 366 14.12 11.42 -3.34
C GLU A 366 12.79 10.68 -3.14
N MET A 367 12.79 9.35 -3.28
CA MET A 367 11.59 8.53 -3.02
C MET A 367 11.17 8.61 -1.55
N VAL A 368 12.14 8.63 -0.63
CA VAL A 368 11.86 8.80 0.80
C VAL A 368 11.30 10.19 1.07
N LYS A 369 11.85 11.26 0.46
CA LYS A 369 11.28 12.61 0.61
C LYS A 369 9.86 12.70 0.08
N ASP A 370 9.59 12.08 -1.06
CA ASP A 370 8.25 11.99 -1.65
C ASP A 370 7.26 11.30 -0.69
N TYR A 371 7.64 10.13 -0.14
CA TYR A 371 6.88 9.43 0.90
C TYR A 371 6.68 10.28 2.18
N LEU A 372 7.73 10.94 2.68
CA LEU A 372 7.65 11.79 3.86
C LEU A 372 6.74 13.01 3.64
N GLU A 373 6.72 13.59 2.44
CA GLU A 373 5.89 14.75 2.10
C GLU A 373 4.43 14.34 1.84
N HIS A 374 4.21 13.33 1.00
CA HIS A 374 2.92 13.04 0.39
C HIS A 374 2.16 11.88 1.03
N GLU A 375 2.78 11.10 1.90
CA GLU A 375 2.09 10.08 2.68
C GLU A 375 2.07 10.45 4.17
N ILE A 376 3.24 10.55 4.80
CA ILE A 376 3.32 10.90 6.23
C ILE A 376 2.94 12.37 6.46
N GLY A 377 3.47 13.27 5.64
CA GLY A 377 3.15 14.70 5.72
C GLY A 377 1.68 14.97 5.45
N ALA A 378 1.12 14.36 4.41
CA ALA A 378 -0.30 14.41 4.10
C ALA A 378 -1.17 13.90 5.26
N TYR A 379 -0.78 12.79 5.91
CA TYR A 379 -1.47 12.29 7.08
C TYR A 379 -1.48 13.31 8.23
N TYR A 380 -0.33 13.93 8.53
CA TYR A 380 -0.21 14.89 9.63
C TYR A 380 -1.00 16.17 9.34
N ARG A 381 -1.10 16.54 8.06
CA ARG A 381 -1.92 17.65 7.57
C ARG A 381 -3.41 17.33 7.53
N GLY A 382 -3.80 16.06 7.57
CA GLY A 382 -5.17 15.61 7.36
C GLY A 382 -5.63 15.70 5.91
N SER A 383 -4.70 15.68 4.93
CA SER A 383 -5.00 15.64 3.50
C SER A 383 -4.79 14.24 2.87
N LEU A 384 -4.32 13.27 3.65
CA LEU A 384 -4.24 11.87 3.20
C LEU A 384 -5.64 11.32 2.92
N THR A 385 -5.82 10.69 1.77
CA THR A 385 -7.12 10.25 1.27
C THR A 385 -6.94 9.02 0.38
N GLU A 386 -8.04 8.38 0.01
CA GLU A 386 -8.03 7.29 -0.97
C GLU A 386 -8.50 7.77 -2.35
N LEU A 387 -7.77 7.35 -3.39
CA LEU A 387 -8.20 7.39 -4.78
C LEU A 387 -8.73 6.01 -5.16
N ALA A 388 -10.05 5.88 -5.25
CA ALA A 388 -10.71 4.68 -5.69
C ALA A 388 -11.00 4.74 -7.20
N ILE A 389 -10.71 3.64 -7.90
CA ILE A 389 -11.10 3.43 -9.30
C ILE A 389 -12.30 2.49 -9.31
N TYR A 390 -13.41 3.00 -9.82
CA TYR A 390 -14.64 2.25 -9.99
C TYR A 390 -14.77 1.76 -11.43
N ASP A 391 -15.28 0.55 -11.62
CA ASP A 391 -15.79 0.12 -12.91
C ASP A 391 -17.17 0.73 -13.23
N LYS A 392 -17.72 0.40 -14.40
CA LYS A 392 -19.02 0.89 -14.85
C LYS A 392 -20.20 0.33 -14.06
N GLU A 393 -20.00 -0.78 -13.36
CA GLU A 393 -20.98 -1.37 -12.46
C GLU A 393 -21.01 -0.64 -11.10
N GLY A 394 -19.97 0.14 -10.78
CA GLY A 394 -19.81 0.85 -9.51
C GLY A 394 -19.08 0.06 -8.45
N GLU A 395 -18.31 -0.96 -8.84
CA GLU A 395 -17.44 -1.73 -7.97
C GLU A 395 -16.01 -1.16 -7.99
N VAL A 396 -15.36 -1.12 -6.82
CA VAL A 396 -13.97 -0.68 -6.71
C VAL A 396 -13.06 -1.76 -7.26
N ILE A 397 -12.27 -1.42 -8.28
CA ILE A 397 -11.33 -2.34 -8.94
C ILE A 397 -9.88 -2.07 -8.57
N ASP A 398 -9.54 -0.83 -8.21
CA ASP A 398 -8.23 -0.43 -7.70
C ASP A 398 -8.40 0.68 -6.65
N ASN A 399 -7.44 0.79 -5.73
CA ASN A 399 -7.42 1.81 -4.71
C ASN A 399 -5.99 2.24 -4.38
N TYR A 400 -5.79 3.53 -4.11
CA TYR A 400 -4.47 4.13 -3.87
C TYR A 400 -4.56 5.13 -2.71
N ILE A 401 -3.60 5.07 -1.79
CA ILE A 401 -3.41 6.10 -0.78
C ILE A 401 -2.69 7.28 -1.43
N VAL A 402 -3.25 8.48 -1.33
CA VAL A 402 -2.74 9.68 -2.00
C VAL A 402 -2.87 10.94 -1.14
N ASP A 403 -2.03 11.94 -1.40
CA ASP A 403 -2.23 13.29 -0.89
C ASP A 403 -3.29 14.01 -1.73
N ARG A 404 -4.43 14.37 -1.11
CA ARG A 404 -5.51 15.10 -1.78
C ARG A 404 -5.02 16.40 -2.44
N GLU A 405 -4.03 17.06 -1.86
CA GLU A 405 -3.55 18.35 -2.39
C GLU A 405 -2.85 18.23 -3.73
N ASN A 406 -2.25 17.07 -4.03
CA ASN A 406 -1.59 16.88 -5.33
C ASN A 406 -2.59 17.00 -6.48
N PHE A 407 -3.87 16.73 -6.24
CA PHE A 407 -4.94 16.77 -7.25
C PHE A 407 -5.47 18.18 -7.51
N TRP A 408 -5.10 19.19 -6.72
CA TRP A 408 -5.64 20.55 -6.87
C TRP A 408 -5.22 21.20 -8.20
N ASN A 409 -6.17 21.37 -9.13
CA ASN A 409 -5.99 21.80 -10.53
C ASN A 409 -5.14 20.87 -11.42
N GLU A 410 -4.83 19.68 -10.95
CA GLU A 410 -4.02 18.68 -11.66
C GLU A 410 -4.68 17.30 -11.58
N GLU A 411 -6.01 17.25 -11.37
CA GLU A 411 -6.77 16.04 -11.07
C GLU A 411 -6.48 14.90 -12.05
N VAL A 412 -6.65 15.18 -13.35
CA VAL A 412 -6.44 14.19 -14.41
C VAL A 412 -4.97 13.78 -14.50
N ALA A 413 -4.05 14.74 -14.41
CA ALA A 413 -2.62 14.46 -14.50
C ALA A 413 -2.16 13.55 -13.35
N GLN A 414 -2.64 13.80 -12.13
CA GLN A 414 -2.35 12.96 -10.97
C GLN A 414 -2.98 11.59 -11.07
N VAL A 415 -4.25 11.47 -11.49
CA VAL A 415 -4.86 10.15 -11.73
C VAL A 415 -4.04 9.35 -12.73
N GLN A 416 -3.61 9.97 -13.84
CA GLN A 416 -2.77 9.29 -14.84
C GLN A 416 -1.41 8.89 -14.29
N LEU A 417 -0.79 9.74 -13.45
CA LEU A 417 0.49 9.46 -12.80
C LEU A 417 0.37 8.27 -11.82
N VAL A 418 -0.62 8.30 -10.94
CA VAL A 418 -0.84 7.28 -9.89
C VAL A 418 -1.23 5.93 -10.50
N THR A 419 -2.13 5.94 -11.48
CA THR A 419 -2.63 4.69 -12.11
C THR A 419 -1.74 4.18 -13.25
N GLY A 420 -0.83 5.01 -13.77
CA GLY A 420 -0.09 4.74 -15.00
C GLY A 420 -0.98 4.66 -16.26
N ASN A 421 -2.24 5.12 -16.18
CA ASN A 421 -3.23 5.01 -17.25
C ASN A 421 -3.57 6.38 -17.84
N ASN A 422 -3.03 6.67 -19.03
CA ASN A 422 -3.27 7.93 -19.73
C ASN A 422 -4.68 8.07 -20.33
N GLY A 423 -5.56 7.09 -20.11
CA GLY A 423 -6.93 7.06 -20.64
C GLY A 423 -7.90 7.99 -19.95
N PHE A 424 -7.56 8.47 -18.75
CA PHE A 424 -8.42 9.36 -17.97
C PHE A 424 -8.51 10.76 -18.58
N ILE A 425 -9.73 11.29 -18.59
CA ILE A 425 -10.07 12.65 -19.01
C ILE A 425 -10.91 13.32 -17.93
N ASP A 426 -11.09 14.63 -18.06
CA ASP A 426 -11.93 15.42 -17.17
C ASP A 426 -13.41 15.00 -17.24
N ILE A 427 -14.11 15.06 -16.11
CA ILE A 427 -15.52 14.65 -15.98
C ILE A 427 -16.43 15.47 -16.89
N GLU A 428 -16.20 16.79 -17.02
CA GLU A 428 -17.00 17.65 -17.89
C GLU A 428 -16.85 17.23 -19.36
N GLN A 429 -15.64 16.86 -19.78
CA GLN A 429 -15.41 16.32 -21.12
C GLN A 429 -16.11 14.98 -21.32
N ALA A 430 -16.05 14.08 -20.35
CA ALA A 430 -16.71 12.78 -20.40
C ALA A 430 -18.24 12.90 -20.53
N LEU A 431 -18.86 13.79 -19.75
CA LEU A 431 -20.30 14.07 -19.84
C LEU A 431 -20.69 14.63 -21.22
N LYS A 432 -19.88 15.52 -21.79
CA LYS A 432 -20.11 16.03 -23.16
C LYS A 432 -20.02 14.93 -24.21
N LEU A 433 -19.13 13.95 -24.05
CA LEU A 433 -19.03 12.81 -24.96
C LEU A 433 -20.28 11.91 -24.90
N GLU A 434 -20.82 11.69 -23.70
CA GLU A 434 -22.02 10.88 -23.51
C GLU A 434 -23.29 11.55 -24.08
N MET A 435 -23.31 12.89 -24.11
CA MET A 435 -24.42 13.68 -24.66
C MET A 435 -24.44 13.77 -26.20
N LEU A 436 -23.44 13.22 -26.91
CA LEU A 436 -23.43 13.22 -28.38
C LEU A 436 -24.50 12.25 -28.92
N ASP A 437 -25.22 12.66 -29.96
CA ASP A 437 -26.27 11.84 -30.60
C ASP A 437 -25.69 10.58 -31.25
N HIS A 438 -24.41 10.63 -31.63
CA HIS A 438 -23.67 9.52 -32.22
C HIS A 438 -22.47 9.12 -31.36
N PRO A 439 -22.52 7.96 -30.68
CA PRO A 439 -21.42 7.50 -29.86
C PRO A 439 -20.18 7.27 -30.70
N LEU A 440 -19.03 7.68 -30.16
CA LEU A 440 -17.74 7.55 -30.82
C LEU A 440 -17.34 6.08 -30.93
N SER A 441 -16.74 5.71 -32.05
CA SER A 441 -16.06 4.42 -32.16
C SER A 441 -14.85 4.36 -31.23
N ARG A 442 -14.42 3.15 -30.88
CA ARG A 442 -13.23 2.94 -30.04
C ARG A 442 -11.97 3.62 -30.60
N SER A 443 -11.82 3.68 -31.92
CA SER A 443 -10.70 4.38 -32.57
C SER A 443 -10.79 5.90 -32.42
N GLU A 444 -11.99 6.48 -32.53
CA GLU A 444 -12.20 7.91 -32.34
C GLU A 444 -12.00 8.31 -30.87
N LEU A 445 -12.45 7.48 -29.93
CA LEU A 445 -12.18 7.66 -28.50
C LEU A 445 -10.68 7.62 -28.19
N GLN A 446 -9.94 6.69 -28.80
CA GLN A 446 -8.50 6.59 -28.58
C GLN A 446 -7.77 7.82 -29.12
N GLU A 447 -8.18 8.34 -30.28
CA GLU A 447 -7.61 9.57 -30.85
C GLU A 447 -7.92 10.78 -29.97
N PHE A 448 -9.17 10.89 -29.49
CA PHE A 448 -9.63 11.93 -28.57
C PHE A 448 -8.83 11.94 -27.26
N VAL A 449 -8.70 10.78 -26.62
CA VAL A 449 -7.92 10.61 -25.38
C VAL A 449 -6.45 10.96 -25.61
N ASN A 450 -5.88 10.68 -26.78
CA ASN A 450 -4.48 11.01 -27.06
C ASN A 450 -4.27 12.47 -27.51
N SER A 451 -5.33 13.24 -27.73
CA SER A 451 -5.22 14.65 -28.13
C SER A 451 -4.99 15.57 -26.94
N SER A 452 -4.43 16.75 -27.18
CA SER A 452 -4.33 17.82 -26.19
C SER A 452 -5.71 18.35 -25.77
N GLN A 453 -5.79 19.00 -24.61
CA GLN A 453 -7.04 19.60 -24.11
C GLN A 453 -7.71 20.54 -25.13
N SER A 454 -6.93 21.38 -25.82
CA SER A 454 -7.45 22.30 -26.83
C SER A 454 -7.99 21.57 -28.07
N GLU A 455 -7.36 20.47 -28.47
CA GLU A 455 -7.84 19.63 -29.58
C GLU A 455 -9.14 18.91 -29.21
N ARG A 456 -9.23 18.38 -27.98
CA ARG A 456 -10.45 17.74 -27.45
C ARG A 456 -11.64 18.71 -27.42
N GLU A 457 -11.44 19.94 -26.94
CA GLU A 457 -12.51 20.95 -26.95
C GLU A 457 -12.96 21.31 -28.37
N THR A 458 -12.02 21.40 -29.31
CA THR A 458 -12.33 21.69 -30.71
C THR A 458 -13.10 20.52 -31.34
N PHE A 459 -12.71 19.29 -31.01
CA PHE A 459 -13.39 18.07 -31.45
C PHE A 459 -14.86 18.05 -30.99
N ILE A 460 -15.13 18.25 -29.70
CA ILE A 460 -16.49 18.28 -29.15
C ILE A 460 -17.34 19.35 -29.84
N LYS A 461 -16.83 20.59 -29.93
CA LYS A 461 -17.54 21.70 -30.60
C LYS A 461 -17.84 21.41 -32.07
N SER A 462 -16.96 20.69 -32.76
CA SER A 462 -17.17 20.33 -34.17
C SER A 462 -18.31 19.32 -34.33
N ARG A 463 -18.44 18.35 -33.41
CA ARG A 463 -19.52 17.35 -33.41
C ARG A 463 -20.88 17.98 -33.09
N GLU A 464 -20.96 18.80 -32.06
CA GLU A 464 -22.17 19.56 -31.70
C GLU A 464 -22.64 20.47 -32.86
N ALA A 465 -21.72 21.06 -33.62
CA ALA A 465 -22.04 21.93 -34.75
C ALA A 465 -22.58 21.16 -35.97
N ASP A 466 -22.12 19.93 -36.20
CA ASP A 466 -22.59 19.09 -37.29
C ASP A 466 -23.95 18.43 -36.97
N GLU A 467 -24.21 18.11 -35.70
CA GLU A 467 -25.55 17.70 -35.22
C GLU A 467 -26.60 18.80 -35.42
N ASN A 468 -26.26 20.05 -35.06
CA ASN A 468 -27.15 21.20 -35.25
C ASN A 468 -27.43 21.52 -36.74
N LYS A 469 -26.55 21.12 -37.67
CA LYS A 469 -26.82 21.25 -39.11
C LYS A 469 -27.75 20.16 -39.64
N GLY A 470 -27.81 18.99 -38.99
CA GLY A 470 -28.68 17.87 -39.37
C GLY A 470 -30.16 18.12 -39.08
N ILE A 471 -30.48 19.00 -38.12
CA ILE A 471 -31.86 19.33 -37.70
C ILE A 471 -32.49 20.45 -38.56
N ALA A 472 -31.71 21.11 -39.43
CA ALA A 472 -32.14 22.24 -40.26
C ALA A 472 -32.56 21.88 -41.71
N LEU A 473 -32.84 20.60 -42.00
CA LEU A 473 -33.41 20.11 -43.27
C LEU A 473 -34.78 19.46 -43.02
#